data_AF-A0A087XNE8-F1
#
_entry.id   AF-A0A087XNE8-F1
#
_cell.length_a   1.000
_cell.length_b   1.000
_cell.length_c   1.000
_cell.angle_alpha   90.00
_cell.angle_beta   90.00
_cell.angle_gamma   90.00
#
_symmetry.space_group_name_H-M   'P 1'
#
loop_
_entity.id
_entity.type
_entity.pdbx_description
1 polymer ?
#
loop_
_entity_poly.entity_id
_entity_poly.type
_entity_poly.pdbx_seq_one_letter_code
_entity_poly.pdbx_strand_id
1 'polypeptide(L)'
;MDAIFNLLQQYRLESYYNQFLQMGVKDEQDFLDGVTDEDLYSLGLSHVEKNRFNNMRTFIQKLSAPQRRVQTVTPPKTSNSFSLWYTYPKCPERKQIKDMDPGQNTVEDLMLRISYLEKVANTQGVCLYTIDGMPLTDDPFFNTWSLKERHIQTGDTVYAIFTSKENLRQAPKMAKQKPYEATGTEVIRCHVMLKVEGYFEVCVDLESDTMATLRQKLSKTSGIPGHVLHQK
;
A
#
# COMPACT_ATOMS: atom_id res chain seq x y z
N MET A 1 -4.50 3.72 -19.91
CA MET A 1 -5.68 4.06 -19.09
C MET A 1 -5.44 5.41 -18.47
N ASP A 2 -6.40 6.30 -18.63
CA ASP A 2 -6.38 7.69 -18.16
C ASP A 2 -6.24 7.74 -16.62
N ALA A 3 -5.40 8.66 -16.11
CA ALA A 3 -5.18 8.81 -14.67
C ALA A 3 -6.49 9.19 -13.95
N ILE A 4 -7.31 10.03 -14.58
CA ILE A 4 -8.62 10.43 -14.06
C ILE A 4 -9.55 9.21 -13.97
N PHE A 5 -9.57 8.37 -15.01
CA PHE A 5 -10.43 7.19 -15.03
C PHE A 5 -10.08 6.22 -13.88
N ASN A 6 -8.78 5.97 -13.66
CA ASN A 6 -8.33 5.10 -12.57
C ASN A 6 -8.71 5.67 -11.20
N LEU A 7 -8.55 6.99 -11.02
CA LEU A 7 -8.92 7.67 -9.79
C LEU A 7 -10.43 7.55 -9.52
N LEU A 8 -11.27 7.85 -10.52
CA LEU A 8 -12.72 7.70 -10.38
C LEU A 8 -13.12 6.25 -10.10
N GLN A 9 -12.48 5.28 -10.75
CA GLN A 9 -12.73 3.86 -10.53
C GLN A 9 -12.36 3.44 -9.10
N GLN A 10 -11.29 3.99 -8.51
CA GLN A 10 -10.93 3.73 -7.11
C GLN A 10 -12.05 4.16 -6.15
N TYR A 11 -12.70 5.29 -6.44
CA TYR A 11 -13.79 5.83 -5.63
C TYR A 11 -15.19 5.38 -6.10
N ARG A 12 -15.28 4.46 -7.07
CA ARG A 12 -16.55 3.95 -7.63
C ARG A 12 -17.42 5.06 -8.21
N LEU A 13 -16.79 5.93 -9.00
CA LEU A 13 -17.37 7.08 -9.69
C LEU A 13 -17.05 7.06 -11.20
N GLU A 14 -16.56 5.93 -11.73
CA GLU A 14 -16.17 5.77 -13.14
C GLU A 14 -17.32 6.01 -14.11
N SER A 15 -18.57 5.80 -13.69
CA SER A 15 -19.78 6.09 -14.47
C SER A 15 -19.94 7.58 -14.80
N TYR A 16 -19.25 8.46 -14.07
CA TYR A 16 -19.28 9.91 -14.27
C TYR A 16 -18.10 10.43 -15.11
N TYR A 17 -17.21 9.54 -15.57
CA TYR A 17 -15.97 9.92 -16.25
C TYR A 17 -16.19 10.85 -17.44
N ASN A 18 -17.12 10.48 -18.34
CA ASN A 18 -17.40 11.30 -19.53
C ASN A 18 -17.99 12.66 -19.16
N GLN A 19 -18.83 12.73 -18.13
CA GLN A 19 -19.39 14.00 -17.69
C GLN A 19 -18.31 14.93 -17.11
N PHE A 20 -17.37 14.39 -16.32
CA PHE A 20 -16.24 15.18 -15.82
C PHE A 20 -15.34 15.70 -16.96
N LEU A 21 -15.08 14.88 -17.99
CA LEU A 21 -14.35 15.35 -19.17
C LEU A 21 -15.10 16.47 -19.93
N GLN A 22 -16.43 16.36 -20.05
CA GLN A 22 -17.25 17.40 -20.68
C GLN A 22 -17.27 18.71 -19.89
N MET A 23 -17.14 18.62 -18.56
CA MET A 23 -16.94 19.80 -17.70
C MET A 23 -15.54 20.41 -17.80
N GLY A 24 -14.63 19.78 -18.54
CA GLY A 24 -13.28 20.29 -18.76
C GLY A 24 -12.25 19.83 -17.74
N VAL A 25 -12.54 18.81 -16.93
CA VAL A 25 -11.57 18.15 -16.05
C VAL A 25 -10.49 17.48 -16.91
N LYS A 26 -9.24 17.93 -16.76
CA LYS A 26 -8.06 17.46 -17.49
C LYS A 26 -7.06 16.76 -16.58
N ASP A 27 -7.01 17.15 -15.32
CA ASP A 27 -6.19 16.51 -14.31
C ASP A 27 -6.91 16.41 -12.95
N GLU A 28 -6.23 15.80 -11.98
CA GLU A 28 -6.79 15.56 -10.65
C GLU A 28 -7.02 16.85 -9.86
N GLN A 29 -6.24 17.89 -10.16
CA GLN A 29 -6.30 19.18 -9.50
C GLN A 29 -7.59 19.94 -9.89
N ASP A 30 -8.10 19.71 -11.09
CA ASP A 30 -9.40 20.25 -11.54
C ASP A 30 -10.57 19.76 -10.67
N PHE A 31 -10.49 18.58 -10.03
CA PHE A 31 -11.49 18.14 -9.05
C PHE A 31 -11.46 18.97 -7.76
N LEU A 32 -10.31 19.57 -7.42
CA LEU A 32 -10.18 20.43 -6.25
C LEU A 32 -10.63 21.85 -6.53
N ASP A 33 -10.26 22.39 -7.67
CA ASP A 33 -10.39 23.82 -7.93
C ASP A 33 -11.58 24.14 -8.85
N GLY A 34 -12.04 23.19 -9.68
CA GLY A 34 -13.05 23.40 -10.71
C GLY A 34 -14.43 22.77 -10.47
N VAL A 35 -14.53 21.72 -9.65
CA VAL A 35 -15.81 21.02 -9.40
C VAL A 35 -16.46 21.51 -8.10
N THR A 36 -17.64 22.11 -8.22
CA THR A 36 -18.45 22.65 -7.12
C THR A 36 -19.52 21.66 -6.66
N ASP A 37 -20.12 21.90 -5.49
CA ASP A 37 -21.23 21.06 -5.00
C ASP A 37 -22.45 21.17 -5.93
N GLU A 38 -22.69 22.36 -6.49
CA GLU A 38 -23.72 22.61 -7.50
C GLU A 38 -23.53 21.72 -8.73
N ASP A 39 -22.30 21.56 -9.19
CA ASP A 39 -21.99 20.68 -10.30
C ASP A 39 -22.33 19.22 -9.96
N LEU A 40 -21.99 18.76 -8.75
CA LEU A 40 -22.33 17.41 -8.29
C LEU A 40 -23.84 17.19 -8.17
N TYR A 41 -24.61 18.23 -7.84
CA TYR A 41 -26.07 18.20 -7.91
C TYR A 41 -26.55 18.09 -9.36
N SER A 42 -25.99 18.88 -10.28
CA SER A 42 -26.37 18.87 -11.70
C SER A 42 -26.07 17.54 -12.40
N LEU A 43 -24.98 16.87 -11.99
CA LEU A 43 -24.59 15.54 -12.46
C LEU A 43 -25.49 14.42 -11.91
N GLY A 44 -26.38 14.73 -10.96
CA GLY A 44 -27.31 13.77 -10.38
C GLY A 44 -26.66 12.76 -9.44
N LEU A 45 -25.52 13.08 -8.82
CA LEU A 45 -24.91 12.18 -7.84
C LEU A 45 -25.83 12.00 -6.64
N SER A 46 -26.04 10.76 -6.23
CA SER A 46 -26.72 10.45 -4.97
C SER A 46 -25.90 10.95 -3.78
N HIS A 47 -26.52 11.03 -2.60
CA HIS A 47 -25.81 11.38 -1.36
C HIS A 47 -24.57 10.50 -1.14
N VAL A 48 -24.68 9.19 -1.40
CA VAL A 48 -23.57 8.24 -1.19
C VAL A 48 -22.42 8.52 -2.17
N GLU A 49 -22.73 8.86 -3.42
CA GLU A 49 -21.72 9.19 -4.43
C GLU A 49 -21.04 10.53 -4.14
N LYS A 50 -21.78 11.51 -3.61
CA LYS A 50 -21.19 12.77 -3.13
C LYS A 50 -20.20 12.53 -1.99
N ASN A 51 -20.53 11.63 -1.06
CA ASN A 51 -19.59 11.26 0.00
C ASN A 51 -18.33 10.61 -0.57
N ARG A 52 -18.45 9.75 -1.60
CA ARG A 52 -17.29 9.15 -2.29
C ARG A 52 -16.45 10.23 -2.98
N PHE A 53 -17.09 11.20 -3.63
CA PHE A 53 -16.42 12.31 -4.31
C PHE A 53 -15.68 13.21 -3.30
N ASN A 54 -16.29 13.51 -2.15
CA ASN A 54 -15.64 14.29 -1.09
C ASN A 54 -14.43 13.57 -0.50
N ASN A 55 -14.52 12.25 -0.32
CA ASN A 55 -13.37 11.42 0.07
C ASN A 55 -12.27 11.46 -0.99
N MET A 56 -12.64 11.42 -2.27
CA MET A 56 -11.69 11.57 -3.39
C MET A 56 -11.00 12.94 -3.36
N ARG A 57 -11.74 14.05 -3.20
CA ARG A 57 -11.12 15.39 -3.06
C ARG A 57 -10.19 15.47 -1.86
N THR A 58 -10.60 14.91 -0.73
CA THR A 58 -9.76 14.87 0.48
C THR A 58 -8.45 14.12 0.20
N PHE A 59 -8.52 13.01 -0.54
CA PHE A 59 -7.35 12.26 -0.97
C PHE A 59 -6.44 13.08 -1.90
N ILE A 60 -6.98 13.73 -2.93
CA ILE A 60 -6.18 14.57 -3.84
C ILE A 60 -5.52 15.72 -3.05
N GLN A 61 -6.25 16.35 -2.13
CA GLN A 61 -5.70 17.39 -1.26
C GLN A 61 -4.52 16.88 -0.42
N LYS A 62 -4.61 15.67 0.11
CA LYS A 62 -3.52 15.03 0.87
C LYS A 62 -2.31 14.72 0.00
N LEU A 63 -2.52 14.31 -1.26
CA LEU A 63 -1.43 14.12 -2.22
C LEU A 63 -0.70 15.44 -2.53
N SER A 64 -1.42 16.57 -2.53
CA SER A 64 -0.89 17.91 -2.81
C SER A 64 -0.41 18.67 -1.56
N ALA A 65 -0.58 18.12 -0.36
CA ALA A 65 -0.34 18.79 0.92
C ALA A 65 1.09 19.35 1.14
N PRO A 66 2.17 18.83 0.54
CA PRO A 66 3.48 19.46 0.66
C PRO A 66 3.61 20.76 -0.15
N GLN A 67 2.75 20.99 -1.16
CA GLN A 67 2.87 22.11 -2.09
C GLN A 67 2.08 23.35 -1.67
N ARG A 68 1.06 23.21 -0.81
CA ARG A 68 0.22 24.34 -0.34
C ARG A 68 0.69 24.88 1.01
N ARG A 69 1.96 25.28 1.14
CA ARG A 69 2.32 26.36 2.07
C ARG A 69 2.30 27.68 1.32
N VAL A 70 1.21 28.41 1.55
CA VAL A 70 0.93 29.79 1.15
C VAL A 70 2.20 30.63 1.09
N GLN A 71 2.38 31.34 -0.02
CA GLN A 71 3.30 32.47 -0.18
C GLN A 71 3.23 33.38 1.07
N THR A 72 4.16 33.16 1.99
CA THR A 72 4.48 34.10 3.06
C THR A 72 5.97 34.35 2.94
N VAL A 73 6.30 35.63 2.78
CA VAL A 73 7.63 36.15 2.48
C VAL A 73 8.58 35.83 3.63
N THR A 74 9.17 34.64 3.61
CA THR A 74 10.34 34.28 4.42
C THR A 74 11.03 33.12 3.70
N PRO A 75 12.35 33.17 3.42
CA PRO A 75 13.04 32.04 2.83
C PRO A 75 12.91 30.88 3.83
N PRO A 76 12.30 29.73 3.47
CA PRO A 76 12.21 28.63 4.40
C PRO A 76 13.64 28.13 4.59
N LYS A 77 14.08 28.11 5.85
CA LYS A 77 15.18 27.25 6.29
C LYS A 77 14.99 25.91 5.59
N THR A 78 16.07 25.35 5.04
CA THR A 78 16.13 24.00 4.47
C THR A 78 15.72 22.99 5.53
N SER A 79 14.41 22.87 5.73
CA SER A 79 13.79 21.86 6.57
C SER A 79 14.03 20.58 5.80
N ASN A 80 14.86 19.69 6.34
CA ASN A 80 15.20 18.41 5.72
C ASN A 80 13.93 17.78 5.15
N SER A 81 13.81 17.80 3.81
CA SER A 81 12.63 17.27 3.14
C SER A 81 12.55 15.79 3.47
N PHE A 82 11.46 15.37 4.10
CA PHE A 82 11.25 13.96 4.38
C PHE A 82 11.28 13.16 3.07
N SER A 83 12.00 12.05 3.06
CA SER A 83 12.01 11.14 1.94
C SER A 83 11.91 9.70 2.42
N LEU A 84 11.20 8.86 1.67
CA LEU A 84 10.97 7.47 1.99
C LEU A 84 11.18 6.63 0.74
N TRP A 85 11.83 5.48 0.88
CA TRP A 85 11.98 4.52 -0.20
C TRP A 85 10.94 3.41 -0.05
N TYR A 86 10.48 2.86 -1.18
CA TYR A 86 9.71 1.63 -1.19
C TYR A 86 10.16 0.68 -2.31
N THR A 87 9.96 -0.61 -2.11
CA THR A 87 10.20 -1.67 -3.11
C THR A 87 9.18 -2.80 -2.93
N TYR A 88 9.07 -3.71 -3.89
CA TYR A 88 8.10 -4.80 -3.89
C TYR A 88 8.58 -6.00 -4.73
N PRO A 89 8.05 -7.22 -4.57
CA PRO A 89 8.62 -8.44 -5.15
C PRO A 89 8.84 -8.41 -6.67
N LYS A 90 7.97 -7.71 -7.41
CA LYS A 90 8.02 -7.62 -8.88
C LYS A 90 8.86 -6.47 -9.41
N CYS A 91 9.35 -5.59 -8.54
CA CYS A 91 10.23 -4.47 -8.88
C CYS A 91 11.19 -4.24 -7.70
N PRO A 92 12.32 -4.97 -7.67
CA PRO A 92 13.30 -4.85 -6.60
C PRO A 92 14.03 -3.50 -6.59
N GLU A 93 13.88 -2.70 -7.65
CA GLU A 93 14.37 -1.32 -7.66
C GLU A 93 13.61 -0.47 -6.63
N ARG A 94 14.36 0.37 -5.91
CA ARG A 94 13.81 1.26 -4.89
C ARG A 94 13.23 2.51 -5.56
N LYS A 95 11.99 2.82 -5.24
CA LYS A 95 11.28 4.03 -5.67
C LYS A 95 11.19 5.01 -4.51
N GLN A 96 11.34 6.30 -4.80
CA GLN A 96 11.39 7.34 -3.77
C GLN A 96 10.08 8.13 -3.70
N ILE A 97 9.63 8.40 -2.48
CA ILE A 97 8.54 9.33 -2.15
C ILE A 97 9.18 10.50 -1.39
N LYS A 98 8.93 11.74 -1.82
CA LYS A 98 9.51 12.96 -1.23
C LYS A 98 8.47 13.95 -0.72
N ASP A 99 7.22 13.68 -1.01
CA ASP A 99 6.12 14.63 -0.89
C ASP A 99 5.13 14.13 0.16
N MET A 100 5.66 13.87 1.35
CA MET A 100 4.88 13.53 2.55
C MET A 100 5.43 14.29 3.76
N ASP A 101 4.54 14.76 4.63
CA ASP A 101 4.86 15.29 5.95
C ASP A 101 4.74 14.16 6.99
N PRO A 102 5.85 13.74 7.63
CA PRO A 102 5.82 12.61 8.55
C PRO A 102 5.00 12.86 9.82
N GLY A 103 4.71 14.12 10.17
CA GLY A 103 3.88 14.48 11.32
C GLY A 103 2.39 14.60 11.01
N GLN A 104 2.01 14.62 9.72
CA GLN A 104 0.61 14.76 9.29
C GLN A 104 0.12 13.54 8.51
N ASN A 105 0.95 13.03 7.61
CA ASN A 105 0.57 11.88 6.80
C ASN A 105 0.65 10.59 7.59
N THR A 106 -0.35 9.74 7.37
CA THR A 106 -0.50 8.46 8.05
C THR A 106 0.07 7.30 7.23
N VAL A 107 0.15 6.11 7.83
CA VAL A 107 0.47 4.88 7.08
C VAL A 107 -0.59 4.60 6.01
N GLU A 108 -1.85 4.94 6.26
CA GLU A 108 -2.91 4.87 5.24
C GLU A 108 -2.63 5.80 4.07
N ASP A 109 -2.21 7.04 4.33
CA ASP A 109 -1.81 7.97 3.27
C ASP A 109 -0.62 7.42 2.45
N LEU A 110 0.31 6.72 3.09
CA LEU A 110 1.44 6.07 2.42
C LEU A 110 0.99 4.89 1.53
N MET A 111 0.09 4.03 2.03
CA MET A 111 -0.52 2.95 1.24
C MET A 111 -1.24 3.50 0.01
N LEU A 112 -2.00 4.57 0.22
CA LEU A 112 -2.74 5.30 -0.79
C LEU A 112 -1.80 5.92 -1.85
N ARG A 113 -0.70 6.53 -1.41
CA ARG A 113 0.33 7.09 -2.31
C ARG A 113 1.00 6.01 -3.17
N ILE A 114 1.38 4.89 -2.58
CA ILE A 114 1.97 3.76 -3.32
C ILE A 114 0.95 3.16 -4.29
N SER A 115 -0.32 3.04 -3.88
CA SER A 115 -1.41 2.55 -4.74
C SER A 115 -1.56 3.43 -5.99
N TYR A 116 -1.49 4.74 -5.80
CA TYR A 116 -1.55 5.72 -6.87
C TYR A 116 -0.35 5.60 -7.83
N LEU A 117 0.88 5.61 -7.29
CA LEU A 117 2.11 5.53 -8.09
C LEU A 117 2.19 4.24 -8.92
N GLU A 118 1.70 3.13 -8.38
CA GLU A 118 1.71 1.83 -9.04
C GLU A 118 0.44 1.53 -9.86
N LYS A 119 -0.51 2.47 -9.94
CA LYS A 119 -1.79 2.30 -10.67
C LYS A 119 -2.54 1.04 -10.26
N VAL A 120 -2.59 0.78 -8.95
CA VAL A 120 -3.20 -0.42 -8.37
C VAL A 120 -4.71 -0.39 -8.63
N ALA A 121 -5.25 -1.48 -9.16
CA ALA A 121 -6.69 -1.60 -9.42
C ALA A 121 -7.49 -1.62 -8.11
N ASN A 122 -8.76 -1.16 -8.15
CA ASN A 122 -9.63 -1.12 -6.96
C ASN A 122 -9.90 -2.50 -6.33
N THR A 123 -9.63 -3.60 -7.04
CA THR A 123 -9.73 -4.97 -6.53
C THR A 123 -8.54 -5.39 -5.66
N GLN A 124 -7.47 -4.61 -5.64
CA GLN A 124 -6.25 -4.87 -4.90
C GLN A 124 -6.08 -3.87 -3.74
N GLY A 125 -5.32 -4.28 -2.74
CA GLY A 125 -4.87 -3.46 -1.63
C GLY A 125 -3.35 -3.54 -1.49
N VAL A 126 -2.80 -2.62 -0.70
CA VAL A 126 -1.37 -2.54 -0.40
C VAL A 126 -1.17 -2.88 1.07
N CYS A 127 -0.28 -3.83 1.35
CA CYS A 127 0.23 -4.06 2.70
C CYS A 127 1.66 -3.56 2.78
N LEU A 128 2.01 -2.89 3.86
CA LEU A 128 3.36 -2.36 4.08
C LEU A 128 4.05 -3.15 5.17
N TYR A 129 5.34 -3.36 4.98
CA TYR A 129 6.24 -4.03 5.90
C TYR A 129 7.51 -3.21 6.06
N THR A 130 8.18 -3.34 7.20
CA THR A 130 9.54 -2.83 7.36
C THR A 130 10.51 -3.60 6.46
N ILE A 131 11.76 -3.13 6.35
CA ILE A 131 12.81 -3.87 5.63
C ILE A 131 13.07 -5.26 6.22
N ASP A 132 12.85 -5.44 7.52
CA ASP A 132 12.98 -6.73 8.20
C ASP A 132 11.74 -7.63 8.07
N GLY A 133 10.69 -7.14 7.40
CA GLY A 133 9.49 -7.92 7.13
C GLY A 133 8.46 -7.90 8.27
N MET A 134 8.57 -6.95 9.20
CA MET A 134 7.55 -6.71 10.21
C MET A 134 6.37 -5.97 9.59
N PRO A 135 5.12 -6.40 9.82
CA PRO A 135 3.97 -5.74 9.22
C PRO A 135 3.74 -4.36 9.83
N LEU A 136 3.60 -3.35 8.97
CA LEU A 136 3.22 -2.01 9.36
C LEU A 136 1.69 -1.83 9.35
N THR A 137 0.98 -2.63 8.55
CA THR A 137 -0.44 -2.48 8.23
C THR A 137 -1.33 -3.63 8.72
N ASP A 138 -0.89 -4.38 9.73
CA ASP A 138 -1.65 -5.53 10.27
C ASP A 138 -2.90 -5.08 11.04
N ASP A 139 -2.79 -3.96 11.76
CA ASP A 139 -3.88 -3.38 12.54
C ASP A 139 -4.42 -2.11 11.86
N PRO A 140 -5.70 -2.07 11.47
CA PRO A 140 -6.34 -0.87 10.92
C PRO A 140 -6.21 0.36 11.80
N PHE A 141 -6.14 0.22 13.12
CA PHE A 141 -5.98 1.34 14.04
C PHE A 141 -4.63 2.05 13.82
N PHE A 142 -3.54 1.28 13.71
CA PHE A 142 -2.21 1.85 13.48
C PHE A 142 -2.02 2.42 12.08
N ASN A 143 -2.91 2.10 11.13
CA ASN A 143 -2.89 2.72 9.80
C ASN A 143 -3.22 4.22 9.86
N THR A 144 -3.96 4.64 10.88
CA THR A 144 -4.34 6.06 11.09
C THR A 144 -3.25 6.87 11.78
N TRP A 145 -2.20 6.21 12.28
CA TRP A 145 -1.08 6.90 12.93
C TRP A 145 -0.16 7.53 11.91
N SER A 146 0.39 8.68 12.27
CA SER A 146 1.38 9.40 11.45
C SER A 146 2.64 8.57 11.23
N LEU A 147 3.37 8.85 10.15
CA LEU A 147 4.65 8.19 9.88
C LEU A 147 5.62 8.34 11.06
N LYS A 148 5.61 9.51 11.72
CA LYS A 148 6.43 9.79 12.91
C LYS A 148 6.04 8.92 14.10
N GLU A 149 4.75 8.76 14.40
CA GLU A 149 4.27 7.88 15.49
C GLU A 149 4.56 6.40 15.21
N ARG A 150 4.69 6.02 13.93
CA ARG A 150 5.10 4.69 13.50
C ARG A 150 6.62 4.55 13.39
N HIS A 151 7.38 5.55 13.84
CA HIS A 151 8.84 5.59 13.81
C HIS A 151 9.44 5.41 12.41
N ILE A 152 8.72 5.80 11.36
CA ILE A 152 9.21 5.80 9.99
C ILE A 152 9.99 7.11 9.78
N GLN A 153 11.29 6.98 9.57
CA GLN A 153 12.23 8.08 9.45
C GLN A 153 12.55 8.41 8.00
N THR A 154 13.13 9.59 7.78
CA THR A 154 13.62 9.96 6.45
C THR A 154 14.77 9.04 6.04
N GLY A 155 14.72 8.54 4.81
CA GLY A 155 15.68 7.58 4.27
C GLY A 155 15.31 6.11 4.49
N ASP A 156 14.28 5.83 5.29
CA ASP A 156 13.83 4.46 5.53
C ASP A 156 13.36 3.79 4.23
N THR A 157 13.41 2.46 4.21
CA THR A 157 12.87 1.65 3.12
C THR A 157 11.74 0.77 3.64
N VAL A 158 10.55 0.91 3.05
CA VAL A 158 9.41 0.02 3.29
C VAL A 158 9.25 -0.99 2.15
N TYR A 159 8.66 -2.13 2.46
CA TYR A 159 8.34 -3.17 1.49
C TYR A 159 6.83 -3.24 1.27
N ALA A 160 6.41 -3.05 0.03
CA ALA A 160 5.00 -3.07 -0.35
C ALA A 160 4.62 -4.43 -0.94
N ILE A 161 3.45 -4.94 -0.57
CA ILE A 161 2.85 -6.13 -1.18
C ILE A 161 1.47 -5.77 -1.71
N PHE A 162 1.27 -5.98 -3.00
CA PHE A 162 -0.02 -5.83 -3.68
C PHE A 162 -0.76 -7.17 -3.64
N THR A 163 -1.93 -7.18 -3.04
CA THR A 163 -2.74 -8.40 -2.89
C THR A 163 -4.21 -8.10 -3.14
N SER A 164 -5.02 -9.10 -3.48
CA SER A 164 -6.46 -8.88 -3.61
C SER A 164 -7.05 -8.46 -2.26
N LYS A 165 -8.08 -7.62 -2.26
CA LYS A 165 -8.78 -7.23 -1.00
C LYS A 165 -9.38 -8.42 -0.26
N GLU A 166 -9.67 -9.51 -0.98
CA GLU A 166 -10.16 -10.76 -0.41
C GLU A 166 -9.11 -11.44 0.47
N ASN A 167 -7.83 -11.37 0.11
CA ASN A 167 -6.73 -11.93 0.89
C ASN A 167 -6.47 -11.17 2.19
N LEU A 168 -6.98 -9.93 2.31
CA LEU A 168 -6.91 -9.13 3.52
C LEU A 168 -8.00 -9.51 4.53
N ARG A 169 -9.00 -10.28 4.11
CA ARG A 169 -10.00 -10.84 5.04
C ARG A 169 -9.36 -11.99 5.79
N GLN A 170 -9.67 -12.13 7.09
CA GLN A 170 -9.12 -13.20 7.93
C GLN A 170 -9.23 -14.54 7.21
N ALA A 171 -8.07 -15.11 6.88
CA ALA A 171 -8.01 -16.42 6.27
C ALA A 171 -8.60 -17.46 7.26
N PRO A 172 -9.39 -18.43 6.78
CA PRO A 172 -9.80 -19.56 7.61
C PRO A 172 -8.55 -20.17 8.26
N LYS A 173 -8.65 -20.51 9.55
CA LYS A 173 -7.58 -21.25 10.25
C LYS A 173 -7.34 -22.54 9.47
N MET A 174 -6.24 -22.60 8.72
CA MET A 174 -5.83 -23.84 8.09
C MET A 174 -5.47 -24.82 9.20
N ALA A 175 -5.97 -26.05 9.10
CA ALA A 175 -5.54 -27.11 9.99
C ALA A 175 -4.02 -27.21 9.92
N LYS A 176 -3.34 -27.17 11.07
CA LYS A 176 -1.90 -27.40 11.16
C LYS A 176 -1.61 -28.73 10.50
N GLN A 177 -0.97 -28.69 9.33
CA GLN A 177 -0.49 -29.90 8.69
C GLN A 177 0.59 -30.50 9.60
N LYS A 178 0.62 -31.83 9.72
CA LYS A 178 1.66 -32.51 10.50
C LYS A 178 3.03 -32.03 9.98
N PRO A 179 4.01 -31.77 10.87
CA PRO A 179 5.34 -31.38 10.45
C PRO A 179 5.83 -32.43 9.46
N TYR A 180 6.17 -31.97 8.25
CA TYR A 180 6.84 -32.80 7.27
C TYR A 180 8.11 -33.35 7.91
N GLU A 181 8.36 -34.65 7.77
CA GLU A 181 9.62 -35.28 8.18
C GLU A 181 10.75 -34.64 7.37
N ALA A 182 11.30 -33.55 7.91
CA ALA A 182 12.30 -32.74 7.26
C ALA A 182 13.68 -33.25 7.71
N THR A 183 14.41 -33.84 6.77
CA THR A 183 15.84 -34.10 6.91
C THR A 183 16.59 -32.77 6.97
N GLY A 184 17.34 -32.56 8.05
CA GLY A 184 18.12 -31.36 8.35
C GLY A 184 18.45 -31.27 9.84
N THR A 185 19.64 -30.77 10.19
CA THR A 185 20.13 -30.65 11.56
C THR A 185 19.78 -29.30 12.19
N GLU A 186 19.60 -28.26 11.38
CA GLU A 186 19.31 -26.91 11.86
C GLU A 186 17.83 -26.55 11.68
N VAL A 187 17.28 -25.76 12.60
CA VAL A 187 15.92 -25.20 12.48
C VAL A 187 16.04 -23.71 12.20
N ILE A 188 15.46 -23.27 11.09
CA ILE A 188 15.31 -21.84 10.79
C ILE A 188 13.86 -21.41 10.92
N ARG A 189 13.66 -20.17 11.36
CA ARG A 189 12.34 -19.56 11.52
C ARG A 189 12.05 -18.65 10.34
N CYS A 190 11.09 -19.04 9.51
CA CYS A 190 10.66 -18.31 8.32
C CYS A 190 9.39 -17.51 8.62
N HIS A 191 9.37 -16.22 8.27
CA HIS A 191 8.15 -15.40 8.30
C HIS A 191 7.56 -15.28 6.89
N VAL A 192 6.34 -15.76 6.72
CA VAL A 192 5.54 -15.60 5.51
C VAL A 192 4.62 -14.40 5.69
N MET A 193 4.92 -13.32 4.96
CA MET A 193 4.10 -12.11 4.92
C MET A 193 2.68 -12.41 4.41
N LEU A 194 1.67 -11.69 4.90
CA LEU A 194 0.23 -11.87 4.64
C LEU A 194 -0.47 -13.06 5.34
N LYS A 195 0.17 -13.71 6.31
CA LYS A 195 -0.48 -14.74 7.15
C LYS A 195 -0.47 -14.35 8.63
N VAL A 196 -1.63 -14.47 9.28
CA VAL A 196 -1.82 -14.19 10.72
C VAL A 196 -0.93 -15.10 11.59
N GLU A 197 -0.80 -16.38 11.23
CA GLU A 197 0.25 -17.27 11.74
C GLU A 197 1.33 -17.43 10.66
N GLY A 198 2.11 -16.37 10.45
CA GLY A 198 3.12 -16.30 9.38
C GLY A 198 4.46 -16.95 9.74
N TYR A 199 4.70 -17.34 10.99
CA TYR A 199 5.98 -17.92 11.39
C TYR A 199 5.96 -19.44 11.30
N PHE A 200 6.88 -20.00 10.53
CA PHE A 200 7.06 -21.43 10.34
C PHE A 200 8.49 -21.81 10.70
N GLU A 201 8.64 -22.90 11.44
CA GLU A 201 9.93 -23.52 11.67
C GLU A 201 10.17 -24.57 10.59
N VAL A 202 11.34 -24.49 9.94
CA VAL A 202 11.72 -25.39 8.84
C VAL A 202 13.09 -25.97 9.17
N CYS A 203 13.19 -27.30 9.16
CA CYS A 203 14.49 -27.96 9.28
C CYS A 203 15.24 -27.86 7.95
N VAL A 204 16.46 -27.36 8.02
CA VAL A 204 17.37 -27.20 6.89
C VAL A 204 18.70 -27.87 7.16
N ASP A 205 19.39 -28.18 6.08
CA ASP A 205 20.80 -28.50 6.07
C ASP A 205 21.51 -27.30 5.42
N LEU A 206 22.25 -26.53 6.22
CA LEU A 206 22.91 -25.30 5.74
C LEU A 206 23.99 -25.56 4.68
N GLU A 207 24.50 -26.78 4.54
CA GLU A 207 25.52 -27.14 3.54
C GLU A 207 24.90 -27.53 2.19
N SER A 208 23.76 -28.24 2.22
CA SER A 208 23.18 -28.84 1.01
C SER A 208 21.88 -28.20 0.52
N ASP A 209 21.12 -27.54 1.39
CA ASP A 209 19.87 -26.91 1.00
C ASP A 209 20.09 -25.62 0.20
N THR A 210 19.34 -25.49 -0.89
CA THR A 210 19.28 -24.26 -1.68
C THR A 210 18.04 -23.44 -1.31
N MET A 211 17.96 -22.19 -1.78
CA MET A 211 16.72 -21.39 -1.68
C MET A 211 15.51 -22.08 -2.34
N ALA A 212 15.72 -22.89 -3.38
CA ALA A 212 14.66 -23.68 -4.00
C ALA A 212 14.19 -24.80 -3.06
N THR A 213 15.14 -25.47 -2.39
CA THR A 213 14.84 -26.49 -1.38
C THR A 213 14.09 -25.89 -0.19
N LEU A 214 14.55 -24.73 0.31
CA LEU A 214 13.88 -24.01 1.39
C LEU A 214 12.46 -23.60 1.00
N ARG A 215 12.26 -23.04 -0.21
CA ARG A 215 10.93 -22.70 -0.73
C ARG A 215 10.01 -23.93 -0.78
N GLN A 216 10.53 -25.09 -1.18
CA GLN A 216 9.76 -26.33 -1.20
C GLN A 216 9.43 -26.83 0.21
N LYS A 217 10.39 -26.83 1.13
CA LYS A 217 10.18 -27.23 2.54
C LYS A 217 9.16 -26.31 3.20
N LEU A 218 9.32 -24.98 3.04
CA LEU A 218 8.37 -23.98 3.56
C LEU A 218 6.98 -24.14 2.93
N SER A 219 6.90 -24.43 1.63
CA SER A 219 5.62 -24.69 0.95
C SER A 219 4.88 -25.88 1.55
N LYS A 220 5.60 -26.97 1.84
CA LYS A 220 5.03 -28.15 2.52
C LYS A 220 4.61 -27.83 3.95
N THR A 221 5.46 -27.17 4.74
CA THR A 221 5.17 -26.86 6.15
C THR A 221 4.02 -25.86 6.32
N SER A 222 3.96 -24.84 5.46
CA SER A 222 2.93 -23.79 5.53
C SER A 222 1.65 -24.14 4.77
N GLY A 223 1.66 -25.15 3.91
CA GLY A 223 0.58 -25.44 2.96
C GLY A 223 0.42 -24.39 1.85
N ILE A 224 1.33 -23.42 1.74
CA ILE A 224 1.29 -22.36 0.72
C ILE A 224 2.03 -22.85 -0.53
N PRO A 225 1.47 -22.72 -1.74
CA PRO A 225 2.15 -23.13 -2.95
C PRO A 225 3.50 -22.43 -3.15
N GLY A 226 4.57 -23.20 -3.41
CA GLY A 226 5.92 -22.64 -3.52
C GLY A 226 6.08 -21.55 -4.57
N HIS A 227 5.30 -21.59 -5.66
CA HIS A 227 5.36 -20.59 -6.74
C HIS A 227 4.89 -19.19 -6.31
N VAL A 228 4.15 -19.04 -5.21
CA VAL A 228 3.76 -17.74 -4.65
C VAL A 228 4.69 -17.26 -3.52
N LEU A 229 5.66 -18.08 -3.11
CA LEU A 229 6.64 -17.74 -2.09
C LEU A 229 7.82 -17.00 -2.74
N HIS A 230 7.75 -15.67 -2.72
CA HIS A 230 8.83 -14.81 -3.18
C HIS A 230 9.80 -14.52 -2.04
N GLN A 231 11.10 -14.66 -2.33
CA GLN A 231 12.14 -14.23 -1.39
C GLN A 231 12.20 -12.70 -1.42
N LYS A 232 12.43 -12.12 -0.25
CA LYS A 232 12.80 -10.73 -0.10
C LYS A 232 14.32 -10.61 -0.06
#